data_AF-A0A9Y3QMM8-F1
#
_entry.id   AF-A0A9Y3QMM8-F1
#
_cell.length_a   1.000
_cell.length_b   1.000
_cell.length_c   1.000
_cell.angle_alpha   90.00
_cell.angle_beta   90.00
_cell.angle_gamma   90.00
#
_symmetry.space_group_name_H-M   'P 1'
#
loop_
_entity.id
_entity.type
_entity.pdbx_description
1 polymer ?
#
loop_
_entity_poly.entity_id
_entity_poly.type
_entity_poly.pdbx_seq_one_letter_code
_entity_poly.pdbx_strand_id
1 'polypeptide(L)'
;MEWLFQRCYKEVVLSFRSVLLVSCLFLILLACLFPGLWSIGVQLHSVCTGSYVPGHYSVLVINTPNEQTAKDVGRAIMERRLAASVNILSKTSTMFYWKGEIQDANEILMLVKTKTSRIQKVVDYVRSIHPYGNPEVLSLAVDDGSLAYMKWMDEAIPDD
;
A
#
# COMPACT_ATOMS: atom_id res chain seq x y z
N MET A 1 -12.67 -65.26 -4.57
CA MET A 1 -12.00 -64.47 -3.51
C MET A 1 -11.46 -63.14 -4.03
N GLU A 2 -11.01 -63.03 -5.28
CA GLU A 2 -10.46 -61.79 -5.85
C GLU A 2 -11.45 -60.62 -5.93
N TRP A 3 -12.74 -60.88 -6.20
CA TRP A 3 -13.77 -59.83 -6.27
C TRP A 3 -13.97 -59.09 -4.93
N LEU A 4 -13.90 -59.81 -3.80
CA LEU A 4 -13.99 -59.21 -2.46
C LEU A 4 -12.76 -58.38 -2.12
N PHE A 5 -11.57 -58.83 -2.54
CA PHE A 5 -10.32 -58.10 -2.35
C PHE A 5 -10.30 -56.79 -3.16
N GLN A 6 -10.75 -56.83 -4.42
CA GLN A 6 -10.80 -55.67 -5.30
C GLN A 6 -11.85 -54.63 -4.87
N ARG A 7 -12.96 -55.08 -4.27
CA ARG A 7 -13.97 -54.20 -3.65
C ARG A 7 -13.44 -53.54 -2.38
N CYS A 8 -12.80 -54.32 -1.50
CA CYS A 8 -12.19 -53.80 -0.27
C CYS A 8 -11.07 -52.77 -0.57
N TYR A 9 -10.22 -53.06 -1.56
CA TYR A 9 -9.18 -52.13 -2.02
C TYR A 9 -9.76 -50.80 -2.56
N LYS A 10 -10.83 -50.86 -3.36
CA LYS A 10 -11.49 -49.64 -3.88
C LYS A 10 -12.12 -48.79 -2.76
N GLU A 11 -12.75 -49.41 -1.76
CA GLU A 11 -13.34 -48.68 -0.63
C GLU A 11 -12.27 -48.04 0.27
N VAL A 12 -11.15 -48.72 0.53
CA VAL A 12 -10.01 -48.17 1.27
C VAL A 12 -9.37 -46.99 0.52
N VAL A 13 -9.19 -47.10 -0.80
CA VAL A 13 -8.65 -46.01 -1.63
C VAL A 13 -9.62 -44.82 -1.71
N LEU A 14 -10.94 -45.05 -1.80
CA LEU A 14 -11.93 -43.98 -1.75
C LEU A 14 -11.94 -43.27 -0.40
N SER A 15 -11.89 -44.02 0.70
CA SER A 15 -11.81 -43.49 2.06
C SER A 15 -10.55 -42.65 2.25
N PHE A 16 -9.38 -43.16 1.83
CA PHE A 16 -8.12 -42.42 1.90
C PHE A 16 -8.14 -41.13 1.05
N ARG A 17 -8.70 -41.19 -0.17
CA ARG A 17 -8.91 -40.00 -1.02
C ARG A 17 -9.85 -38.98 -0.38
N SER A 18 -10.92 -39.43 0.26
CA SER A 18 -11.87 -38.55 0.95
C SER A 18 -11.24 -37.85 2.17
N VAL A 19 -10.44 -38.58 2.96
CA VAL A 19 -9.73 -38.04 4.11
C VAL A 19 -8.66 -37.03 3.67
N LEU A 20 -7.93 -37.33 2.60
CA LEU A 20 -6.94 -36.42 2.02
C LEU A 20 -7.60 -35.14 1.46
N LEU A 21 -8.75 -35.27 0.80
CA LEU A 21 -9.51 -34.11 0.32
C LEU A 21 -10.01 -33.23 1.46
N VAL A 22 -10.58 -33.82 2.52
CA VAL A 22 -11.09 -33.07 3.68
C VAL A 22 -9.95 -32.39 4.43
N SER A 23 -8.79 -33.06 4.60
CA SER A 23 -7.63 -32.45 5.26
C SER A 23 -7.02 -31.32 4.42
N CYS A 24 -6.93 -31.48 3.10
CA CYS A 24 -6.51 -30.41 2.19
C CYS A 24 -7.47 -29.21 2.25
N LEU A 25 -8.78 -29.43 2.23
CA LEU A 25 -9.78 -28.36 2.33
C LEU A 25 -9.70 -27.62 3.68
N PHE A 26 -9.46 -28.35 4.77
CA PHE A 26 -9.29 -27.75 6.09
C PHE A 26 -8.00 -26.92 6.18
N LEU A 27 -6.88 -27.40 5.63
CA LEU A 27 -5.62 -26.64 5.55
C LEU A 27 -5.77 -25.38 4.68
N ILE A 28 -6.47 -25.49 3.54
CA ILE A 28 -6.79 -24.34 2.70
C ILE A 28 -7.65 -23.33 3.47
N LEU A 29 -8.67 -23.78 4.18
CA LEU A 29 -9.53 -22.91 4.99
C LEU A 29 -8.72 -22.18 6.07
N LEU A 30 -7.87 -22.90 6.82
CA LEU A 30 -7.00 -22.30 7.83
C LEU A 30 -6.03 -21.30 7.21
N ALA A 31 -5.40 -21.64 6.07
CA ALA A 31 -4.51 -20.74 5.35
C ALA A 31 -5.24 -19.49 4.83
N CYS A 32 -6.49 -19.60 4.41
CA CYS A 32 -7.31 -18.47 3.99
C CYS A 32 -7.76 -17.58 5.15
N LEU A 33 -8.03 -18.16 6.33
CA LEU A 33 -8.47 -17.40 7.52
C LEU A 33 -7.30 -16.76 8.28
N PHE A 34 -6.10 -17.33 8.19
CA PHE A 34 -4.91 -16.89 8.93
C PHE A 34 -4.54 -15.41 8.71
N PRO A 35 -4.52 -14.86 7.48
CA PRO A 35 -4.21 -13.44 7.26
C PRO A 35 -5.21 -12.50 7.94
N GLY A 36 -6.50 -12.86 7.91
CA GLY A 36 -7.55 -12.08 8.57
C GLY A 36 -7.40 -12.08 10.08
N LEU A 37 -7.18 -13.25 10.68
CA LEU A 37 -6.93 -13.40 12.12
C LEU A 37 -5.65 -12.67 12.56
N TRP A 38 -4.59 -12.73 11.74
CA TRP A 38 -3.35 -11.99 11.98
C TRP A 38 -3.59 -10.47 11.99
N SER A 39 -4.31 -9.95 11.00
CA SER A 39 -4.64 -8.52 10.91
C SER A 39 -5.44 -8.05 12.12
N ILE A 40 -6.45 -8.82 12.54
CA ILE A 40 -7.23 -8.53 13.76
C ILE A 40 -6.34 -8.54 15.00
N GLY A 41 -5.42 -9.50 15.10
CA GLY A 41 -4.45 -9.57 16.21
C GLY A 41 -3.57 -8.32 16.31
N VAL A 42 -3.06 -7.83 15.17
CA VAL A 42 -2.25 -6.59 15.12
C VAL A 42 -3.08 -5.37 15.51
N GLN A 43 -4.32 -5.26 15.03
CA GLN A 43 -5.21 -4.15 15.38
C GLN A 43 -5.57 -4.15 16.87
N LEU A 44 -5.92 -5.31 17.43
CA LEU A 44 -6.21 -5.44 18.86
C LEU A 44 -5.00 -5.11 19.73
N HIS A 45 -3.81 -5.59 19.33
CA HIS A 45 -2.58 -5.25 20.02
C HIS A 45 -2.34 -3.74 20.00
N SER A 46 -2.46 -3.09 18.84
CA SER A 46 -2.34 -1.64 18.68
C SER A 46 -3.32 -0.87 19.58
N VAL A 47 -4.59 -1.29 19.66
CA VAL A 47 -5.59 -0.68 20.56
C VAL A 47 -5.20 -0.84 22.04
N CYS A 48 -4.71 -2.02 22.44
CA CYS A 48 -4.33 -2.30 23.82
C CYS A 48 -3.04 -1.59 24.24
N THR A 49 -2.06 -1.46 23.35
CA THR A 49 -0.75 -0.85 23.64
C THR A 49 -0.69 0.63 23.31
N GLY A 50 -1.71 1.17 22.63
CA GLY A 50 -1.69 2.51 22.05
C GLY A 50 -0.68 2.63 20.89
N SER A 51 -0.23 1.50 20.33
CA SER A 51 0.69 1.48 19.20
C SER A 51 -0.03 1.82 17.89
N TYR A 52 0.73 2.22 16.87
CA TYR A 52 0.19 2.62 15.57
C TYR A 52 -0.40 1.43 14.79
N VAL A 53 -1.42 1.69 13.96
CA VAL A 53 -1.99 0.72 13.03
C VAL A 53 -1.28 0.84 11.67
N PRO A 54 -0.53 -0.20 11.23
CA PRO A 54 0.15 -0.19 9.94
C PRO A 54 -0.80 0.16 8.78
N GLY A 55 -0.32 0.98 7.84
CA GLY A 55 -1.04 1.35 6.63
C GLY A 55 -2.11 2.45 6.78
N HIS A 56 -2.22 3.13 7.93
CA HIS A 56 -3.11 4.28 8.09
C HIS A 56 -2.57 5.56 7.41
N TYR A 57 -1.24 5.69 7.32
CA TYR A 57 -0.57 6.75 6.59
C TYR A 57 0.28 6.23 5.44
N SER A 58 0.57 7.10 4.49
CA SER A 58 1.44 6.83 3.35
C SER A 58 2.39 8.00 3.08
N VAL A 59 3.56 7.64 2.54
CA VAL A 59 4.47 8.58 1.88
C VAL A 59 4.28 8.46 0.38
N LEU A 60 3.92 9.55 -0.28
CA LEU A 60 3.85 9.62 -1.73
C LEU A 60 5.16 10.14 -2.31
N VAL A 61 5.60 9.49 -3.36
CA VAL A 61 6.74 9.89 -4.20
C VAL A 61 6.19 10.55 -5.45
N ILE A 62 6.55 11.81 -5.68
CA ILE A 62 6.08 12.61 -6.81
C ILE A 62 7.27 13.28 -7.47
N ASN A 63 7.40 13.14 -8.80
CA ASN A 63 8.42 13.85 -9.59
C ASN A 63 7.83 15.08 -10.27
N THR A 64 8.61 16.16 -10.30
CA THR A 64 8.23 17.42 -10.94
C THR A 64 9.39 17.97 -11.79
N PRO A 65 9.12 18.73 -12.87
CA PRO A 65 10.15 19.19 -13.82
C PRO A 65 11.13 20.22 -13.25
N ASN A 66 10.76 20.93 -12.19
CA ASN A 66 11.61 21.98 -11.59
C ASN A 66 11.15 22.35 -10.17
N GLU A 67 12.02 23.08 -9.47
CA GLU A 67 11.81 23.41 -8.05
C GLU A 67 10.61 24.31 -7.81
N GLN A 68 10.31 25.21 -8.76
CA GLN A 68 9.15 26.09 -8.68
C GLN A 68 7.86 25.25 -8.74
N THR A 69 7.77 24.32 -9.69
CA THR A 69 6.63 23.40 -9.82
C THR A 69 6.48 22.55 -8.56
N ALA A 70 7.57 22.02 -8.00
CA ALA A 70 7.54 21.27 -6.74
C ALA A 70 6.94 22.09 -5.58
N LYS A 71 7.35 23.36 -5.45
CA LYS A 71 6.85 24.28 -4.43
C LYS A 71 5.38 24.61 -4.64
N ASP A 72 4.97 24.84 -5.89
CA ASP A 72 3.59 25.20 -6.22
C ASP A 72 2.63 24.02 -6.00
N VAL A 73 2.99 22.82 -6.48
CA VAL A 73 2.24 21.58 -6.21
C VAL A 73 2.19 21.30 -4.71
N GLY A 74 3.33 21.38 -4.02
CA GLY A 74 3.43 21.13 -2.58
C GLY A 74 2.56 22.09 -1.76
N ARG A 75 2.60 23.39 -2.09
CA ARG A 75 1.74 24.39 -1.44
C ARG A 75 0.26 24.10 -1.71
N ALA A 76 -0.10 23.81 -2.94
CA ALA A 76 -1.49 23.60 -3.34
C ALA A 76 -2.13 22.37 -2.65
N ILE A 77 -1.40 21.27 -2.48
CA ILE A 77 -1.92 20.09 -1.75
C ILE A 77 -2.01 20.34 -0.24
N MET A 78 -1.09 21.11 0.34
CA MET A 78 -1.08 21.43 1.77
C MET A 78 -2.19 22.43 2.13
N GLU A 79 -2.41 23.47 1.31
CA GLU A 79 -3.51 24.44 1.50
C GLU A 79 -4.88 23.78 1.52
N ARG A 80 -5.03 22.70 0.73
CA ARG A 80 -6.26 21.89 0.68
C ARG A 80 -6.33 20.81 1.75
N ARG A 81 -5.37 20.76 2.67
CA ARG A 81 -5.29 19.74 3.72
C ARG A 81 -5.27 18.32 3.15
N LEU A 82 -4.70 18.13 1.95
CA LEU A 82 -4.52 16.80 1.34
C LEU A 82 -3.21 16.14 1.76
N ALA A 83 -2.26 16.91 2.30
CA ALA A 83 -0.98 16.45 2.81
C ALA A 83 -0.60 17.21 4.08
N ALA A 84 0.05 16.52 5.02
CA ALA A 84 0.49 17.08 6.29
C ALA A 84 1.85 17.76 6.13
N SER A 85 2.74 17.11 5.38
CA SER A 85 4.07 17.64 5.08
C SER A 85 4.55 17.23 3.69
N VAL A 86 5.48 18.03 3.16
CA VAL A 86 6.13 17.79 1.87
C VAL A 86 7.63 18.06 2.03
N ASN A 87 8.45 17.06 1.72
CA ASN A 87 9.89 17.28 1.56
C ASN A 87 10.20 17.42 0.08
N ILE A 88 10.95 18.46 -0.29
CA ILE A 88 11.40 18.72 -1.65
C ILE A 88 12.90 18.42 -1.69
N LEU A 89 13.29 17.40 -2.47
CA LEU A 89 14.69 17.02 -2.64
C LEU A 89 15.19 17.67 -3.92
N SER A 90 15.99 18.72 -3.76
CA SER A 90 16.52 19.48 -4.88
C SER A 90 17.53 18.66 -5.70
N LYS A 91 17.47 18.80 -7.03
CA LYS A 91 18.43 18.27 -8.01
C LYS A 91 18.53 16.75 -8.03
N THR A 92 17.55 16.10 -8.64
CA THR A 92 17.62 14.67 -8.98
C THR A 92 17.82 14.47 -10.48
N SER A 93 18.56 13.43 -10.85
CA SER A 93 18.69 12.97 -12.24
C SER A 93 17.79 11.76 -12.41
N THR A 94 16.85 11.84 -13.35
CA THR A 94 15.91 10.76 -13.65
C THR A 94 16.24 10.20 -15.04
N MET A 95 16.43 8.89 -15.13
CA MET A 95 16.57 8.15 -16.40
C MET A 95 15.31 7.34 -16.65
N PHE A 96 14.75 7.42 -17.86
CA PHE A 96 13.53 6.68 -18.20
C PHE A 96 13.47 6.33 -19.69
N TYR A 97 12.65 5.34 -20.03
CA TYR A 97 12.38 5.00 -21.43
C TYR A 97 11.30 5.88 -22.01
N TRP A 98 11.58 6.48 -23.16
CA TRP A 98 10.59 7.20 -23.96
C TRP A 98 10.77 6.86 -25.43
N LYS A 99 9.69 6.40 -26.07
CA LYS A 99 9.67 6.00 -27.49
C LYS A 99 10.80 5.01 -27.88
N GLY A 100 11.17 4.12 -26.96
CA GLY A 100 12.18 3.09 -27.19
C GLY A 100 13.62 3.52 -26.90
N GLU A 101 13.86 4.76 -26.50
CA GLU A 101 15.18 5.28 -26.15
C GLU A 101 15.26 5.64 -24.67
N ILE A 102 16.46 5.55 -24.11
CA ILE A 102 16.73 6.05 -22.76
C ILE A 102 16.87 7.57 -22.84
N GLN A 103 16.14 8.28 -21.99
CA GLN A 103 16.19 9.72 -21.82
C GLN A 103 16.71 10.05 -20.43
N ASP A 104 17.43 11.16 -20.34
CA ASP A 104 17.91 11.77 -19.10
C ASP A 104 17.17 13.10 -18.87
N ALA A 105 16.66 13.30 -17.66
CA ALA A 105 16.04 14.57 -17.25
C ALA A 105 16.50 14.98 -15.85
N ASN A 106 16.60 16.30 -15.66
CA ASN A 106 16.71 16.86 -14.32
C ASN A 106 15.30 17.07 -13.77
N GLU A 107 15.02 16.46 -12.63
CA GLU A 107 13.72 16.56 -11.98
C GLU A 107 13.92 16.90 -10.50
N ILE A 108 12.80 17.13 -9.82
CA ILE A 108 12.73 17.36 -8.40
C ILE A 108 11.80 16.33 -7.79
N LEU A 109 12.36 15.54 -6.87
CA LEU A 109 11.63 14.52 -6.13
C LEU A 109 10.95 15.13 -4.90
N MET A 110 9.67 14.81 -4.74
CA MET A 110 8.87 15.19 -3.58
C MET A 110 8.48 13.96 -2.77
N LEU A 111 8.62 14.06 -1.44
CA LEU A 111 8.10 13.07 -0.50
C LEU A 111 6.97 13.68 0.31
N VAL A 112 5.74 13.36 -0.06
CA VAL A 112 4.50 13.90 0.53
C VAL A 112 3.98 12.94 1.59
N LYS A 113 3.77 13.40 2.83
CA LYS A 113 3.19 12.56 3.89
C LYS A 113 1.71 12.88 4.03
N THR A 114 0.88 11.85 3.98
CA THR A 114 -0.57 11.98 4.05
C THR A 114 -1.22 10.74 4.68
N LYS A 115 -2.53 10.79 4.92
CA LYS A 115 -3.35 9.63 5.26
C LYS A 115 -3.54 8.73 4.04
N THR A 116 -3.54 7.42 4.24
CA THR A 116 -3.80 6.45 3.17
C THR A 116 -5.17 6.67 2.51
N SER A 117 -6.16 7.11 3.29
CA SER A 117 -7.50 7.47 2.78
C SER A 117 -7.51 8.66 1.82
N ARG A 118 -6.45 9.48 1.79
CA ARG A 118 -6.34 10.71 0.97
C ARG A 118 -5.59 10.52 -0.34
N ILE A 119 -4.96 9.36 -0.55
CA ILE A 119 -4.08 9.11 -1.71
C ILE A 119 -4.79 9.46 -3.02
N GLN A 120 -6.01 8.96 -3.24
CA GLN A 120 -6.70 9.19 -4.50
C GLN A 120 -7.01 10.67 -4.73
N LYS A 121 -7.41 11.41 -3.67
CA LYS A 121 -7.64 12.85 -3.74
C LYS A 121 -6.35 13.61 -4.08
N VAL A 122 -5.21 13.18 -3.53
CA VAL A 122 -3.90 13.76 -3.88
C VAL A 122 -3.56 13.46 -5.34
N VAL A 123 -3.69 12.21 -5.79
CA VAL A 123 -3.41 11.79 -7.17
C VAL A 123 -4.23 12.62 -8.18
N ASP A 124 -5.55 12.71 -7.96
CA ASP A 124 -6.45 13.41 -8.86
C ASP A 124 -6.14 14.91 -8.90
N TYR A 125 -5.89 15.50 -7.73
CA TYR A 125 -5.57 16.93 -7.66
C TYR A 125 -4.21 17.25 -8.28
N VAL A 126 -3.17 16.46 -7.97
CA VAL A 126 -1.84 16.62 -8.58
C VAL A 126 -1.97 16.50 -10.09
N ARG A 127 -2.66 15.48 -10.62
CA ARG A 127 -2.90 15.33 -12.06
C ARG A 127 -3.56 16.56 -12.68
N SER A 128 -4.46 17.25 -11.96
CA SER A 128 -5.15 18.44 -12.48
C SER A 128 -4.27 19.69 -12.60
N ILE A 129 -3.18 19.77 -11.84
CA ILE A 129 -2.30 20.96 -11.79
C ILE A 129 -0.88 20.69 -12.32
N HIS A 130 -0.50 19.43 -12.48
CA HIS A 130 0.86 19.05 -12.85
C HIS A 130 1.13 19.34 -14.34
N PRO A 131 2.33 19.85 -14.72
CA PRO A 131 2.64 20.16 -16.12
C PRO A 131 2.66 18.92 -17.03
N TYR A 132 3.06 17.77 -16.50
CA TYR A 132 3.04 16.51 -17.24
C TYR A 132 1.64 15.94 -17.31
N GLY A 133 1.25 15.42 -18.48
CA GLY A 133 -0.06 14.79 -18.67
C GLY A 133 -0.26 13.51 -17.84
N ASN A 134 0.83 12.83 -17.45
CA ASN A 134 0.80 11.69 -16.53
C ASN A 134 1.94 11.82 -15.51
N PRO A 135 1.73 12.56 -14.40
CA PRO A 135 2.74 12.66 -13.35
C PRO A 135 2.96 11.33 -12.65
N GLU A 136 4.20 11.08 -12.23
CA GLU A 136 4.50 10.01 -11.29
C GLU A 136 3.91 10.34 -9.91
N VAL A 137 3.07 9.45 -9.39
CA VAL A 137 2.60 9.50 -8.00
C VAL A 137 2.56 8.07 -7.47
N LEU A 138 3.54 7.67 -6.67
CA LEU A 138 3.65 6.34 -6.08
C LEU A 138 3.43 6.41 -4.57
N SER A 139 2.75 5.43 -3.98
CA SER A 139 2.48 5.38 -2.54
C SER A 139 3.28 4.28 -1.86
N LEU A 140 3.92 4.63 -0.72
CA LEU A 140 4.55 3.71 0.20
C LEU A 140 3.80 3.74 1.53
N ALA A 141 3.29 2.60 1.98
CA ALA A 141 2.61 2.51 3.27
C ALA A 141 3.59 2.73 4.43
N VAL A 142 3.15 3.46 5.44
CA VAL A 142 3.90 3.61 6.69
C VAL A 142 3.47 2.47 7.63
N ASP A 143 4.43 1.63 8.00
CA ASP A 143 4.20 0.49 8.90
C ASP A 143 4.39 0.86 10.38
N ASP A 144 5.28 1.81 10.68
CA ASP A 144 5.55 2.28 12.04
C ASP A 144 6.14 3.70 12.05
N GLY A 145 6.15 4.34 13.22
CA GLY A 145 6.74 5.66 13.42
C GLY A 145 6.39 6.30 14.75
N SER A 146 6.67 7.61 14.86
CA SER A 146 6.35 8.37 16.07
C SER A 146 4.86 8.63 16.19
N LEU A 147 4.23 8.10 17.26
CA LEU A 147 2.81 8.32 17.58
C LEU A 147 2.47 9.81 17.70
N ALA A 148 3.37 10.60 18.28
CA ALA A 148 3.16 12.04 18.41
C ALA A 148 3.14 12.73 17.03
N TYR A 149 4.00 12.30 16.10
CA TYR A 149 4.02 12.82 14.74
C TYR A 149 2.76 12.41 13.97
N MET A 150 2.34 11.15 14.11
CA MET A 150 1.13 10.61 13.50
C MET A 150 -0.12 11.36 13.98
N LYS A 151 -0.24 11.59 15.29
CA LYS A 151 -1.31 12.41 15.85
C LYS A 151 -1.32 13.83 15.26
N TRP A 152 -0.14 14.45 15.13
CA TRP A 152 -0.04 15.75 14.46
C TRP A 152 -0.49 15.68 13.00
N MET A 153 -0.24 14.59 12.27
CA MET A 153 -0.74 14.45 10.90
C MET A 153 -2.26 14.35 10.84
N ASP A 154 -2.91 13.71 11.82
CA ASP A 154 -4.38 13.68 11.91
C ASP A 154 -4.96 15.07 12.15
N GLU A 155 -4.32 15.86 13.01
CA GLU A 155 -4.72 17.25 13.27
C GLU A 155 -4.45 18.13 12.04
N ALA A 156 -3.35 17.88 11.31
CA ALA A 156 -2.98 18.62 10.11
C ALA A 156 -3.87 18.30 8.90
N ILE A 157 -4.41 17.08 8.83
CA ILE A 157 -5.33 16.59 7.79
C ILE A 157 -6.58 15.99 8.46
N PRO A 158 -7.56 16.81 8.84
CA PRO A 158 -8.80 16.30 9.42
C PRO A 158 -9.51 15.32 8.48
N ASP A 159 -10.29 14.40 9.04
CA ASP A 159 -11.24 13.62 8.23
C ASP A 159 -12.39 14.54 7.80
N ASP A 160 -12.89 14.36 6.57
CA ASP A 160 -13.99 15.16 6.01
C ASP A 160 -15.32 14.79 6.66
#